data_AF-A0A075IX36-F1
#
_entry.id   AF-A0A075IX36-F1
#
_cell.length_a   1.000
_cell.length_b   1.000
_cell.length_c   1.000
_cell.angle_alpha   90.00
_cell.angle_beta   90.00
_cell.angle_gamma   90.00
#
_symmetry.space_group_name_H-M   'P 1'
#
loop_
_entity.id
_entity.type
_entity.pdbx_description
1 polymer ?
#
loop_
_entity_poly.entity_id
_entity_poly.type
_entity_poly.pdbx_seq_one_letter_code
_entity_poly.pdbx_strand_id
1 'polypeptide(L)'
;NTAHELGHKNSRLEKNLAKIALAVPAYGHFTIEHNLGHHRNVSTPGDPASARMGESIYKFALREIPGAFTEAWSIERDRLARRERPIWHPNNQIVQSYFLTALLTIGLIALFGWIMIPFLLVHHLLAYWQLTSANYVEHYGLLRQLDASGKYERCQPHHSWNSNHIYSNLVLFHLQRHSDHHA
;
A
#
# COMPACT_ATOMS: atom_id res chain seq x y z
N ASN A 1 -6.42 -2.74 6.49
CA ASN A 1 -7.66 -1.97 6.75
C ASN A 1 -7.45 -0.89 7.80
N THR A 2 -7.23 -1.19 9.08
CA THR A 2 -7.06 -0.14 10.11
C THR A 2 -5.95 0.86 9.78
N ALA A 3 -4.78 0.38 9.35
CA ALA A 3 -3.69 1.25 8.95
C ALA A 3 -3.98 2.07 7.69
N HIS A 4 -4.81 1.54 6.78
CA HIS A 4 -5.25 2.24 5.57
C HIS A 4 -6.15 3.41 5.96
N GLU A 5 -7.19 3.17 6.77
CA GLU A 5 -8.10 4.21 7.26
C GLU A 5 -7.38 5.32 8.03
N LEU A 6 -6.46 4.94 8.92
CA LEU A 6 -5.64 5.89 9.69
C LEU A 6 -4.65 6.65 8.79
N GLY A 7 -4.12 6.00 7.77
CA GLY A 7 -3.18 6.58 6.80
C GLY A 7 -3.80 7.71 5.96
N HIS A 8 -5.10 7.66 5.71
CA HIS A 8 -5.86 8.72 5.00
C HIS A 8 -6.17 9.94 5.87
N LYS A 9 -6.10 9.82 7.20
CA LYS A 9 -6.37 10.96 8.08
C LYS A 9 -5.23 11.97 8.02
N ASN A 10 -5.54 13.25 8.15
CA ASN A 10 -4.54 14.33 8.08
C ASN A 10 -3.79 14.55 9.40
N SER A 11 -4.35 14.07 10.50
CA SER A 11 -3.80 14.23 11.84
C SER A 11 -2.47 13.46 12.02
N ARG A 12 -1.57 14.04 12.82
CA ARG A 12 -0.27 13.42 13.15
C ARG A 12 -0.44 12.14 13.97
N LEU A 13 -1.44 12.09 14.84
CA LEU A 13 -1.67 10.93 15.71
C LEU A 13 -2.05 9.72 14.85
N GLU A 14 -3.08 9.84 14.02
CA GLU A 14 -3.56 8.77 13.14
C GLU A 14 -2.47 8.31 12.16
N LYS A 15 -1.71 9.24 11.57
CA LYS A 15 -0.57 8.87 10.71
C LYS A 15 0.51 8.07 11.46
N ASN A 16 0.78 8.39 12.72
CA ASN A 16 1.73 7.61 13.52
C ASN A 16 1.15 6.25 13.92
N LEU A 17 -0.13 6.18 14.25
CA LEU A 17 -0.82 4.90 14.50
C LEU A 17 -0.83 4.01 13.24
N ALA A 18 -1.00 4.59 12.05
CA ALA A 18 -0.87 3.87 10.79
C ALA A 18 0.53 3.25 10.62
N LYS A 19 1.60 3.99 10.92
CA LYS A 19 2.98 3.46 10.89
C LYS A 19 3.18 2.30 11.85
N ILE A 20 2.67 2.41 13.08
CA ILE A 20 2.74 1.34 14.09
C ILE A 20 1.99 0.10 13.58
N ALA A 21 0.78 0.28 13.05
CA ALA A 21 0.00 -0.82 12.50
C ALA A 21 0.66 -1.47 11.28
N LEU A 22 1.34 -0.70 10.42
CA LEU A 22 2.11 -1.22 9.27
C LEU A 22 3.46 -1.83 9.65
N ALA A 23 3.97 -1.53 10.85
CA ALA A 23 5.18 -2.18 11.34
C ALA A 23 4.97 -3.69 11.53
N VAL A 24 3.76 -4.10 11.93
CA VAL A 24 3.37 -5.49 12.17
C VAL A 24 3.47 -6.37 10.91
N PRO A 25 2.89 -5.99 9.75
CA PRO A 25 3.07 -6.75 8.51
C PRO A 25 4.38 -6.45 7.77
N ALA A 26 5.27 -5.61 8.29
CA ALA A 26 6.46 -5.10 7.60
C ALA A 26 6.18 -4.31 6.31
N TYR A 27 5.00 -3.68 6.20
CA TYR A 27 4.53 -2.95 5.00
C TYR A 27 4.67 -1.43 5.14
N GLY A 28 5.81 -0.96 5.64
CA GLY A 28 6.04 0.42 6.06
C GLY A 28 6.02 1.49 4.97
N HIS A 29 5.98 1.11 3.69
CA HIS A 29 5.93 2.01 2.54
C HIS A 29 4.51 2.28 2.03
N PHE A 30 3.52 1.50 2.50
CA PHE A 30 2.15 1.50 2.00
C PHE A 30 1.48 2.87 1.97
N THR A 31 1.53 3.64 3.05
CA THR A 31 0.82 4.93 3.11
C THR A 31 1.34 5.94 2.11
N ILE A 32 2.61 5.84 1.73
CA ILE A 32 3.21 6.73 0.72
C ILE A 32 2.81 6.27 -0.67
N GLU A 33 3.00 4.97 -0.96
CA GLU A 33 2.65 4.39 -2.24
C GLU A 33 1.15 4.55 -2.51
N HIS A 34 0.31 4.13 -1.57
CA HIS A 34 -1.13 4.14 -1.72
C HIS A 34 -1.63 5.57 -1.98
N ASN A 35 -1.31 6.50 -1.07
CA ASN A 35 -1.90 7.83 -1.08
C ASN A 35 -1.32 8.75 -2.16
N LEU A 36 -0.05 8.59 -2.53
CA LEU A 36 0.64 9.52 -3.44
C LEU A 36 1.00 8.89 -4.79
N GLY A 37 1.03 7.57 -4.89
CA GLY A 37 1.26 6.79 -6.11
C GLY A 37 -0.05 6.21 -6.64
N HIS A 38 -0.54 5.15 -6.00
CA HIS A 38 -1.69 4.37 -6.45
C HIS A 38 -2.93 5.23 -6.69
N HIS A 39 -3.41 6.02 -5.72
CA HIS A 39 -4.57 6.92 -5.89
C HIS A 39 -4.46 7.85 -7.10
N ARG A 40 -3.24 8.31 -7.41
CA ARG A 40 -2.98 9.18 -8.56
C ARG A 40 -3.01 8.41 -9.87
N ASN A 41 -2.40 7.23 -9.89
CA ASN A 41 -2.10 6.44 -11.07
C ASN A 41 -3.05 5.26 -11.29
N VAL A 42 -4.03 5.04 -10.40
CA VAL A 42 -4.97 3.91 -10.44
C VAL A 42 -5.61 3.77 -11.81
N SER A 43 -5.74 2.53 -12.27
CA SER A 43 -6.17 2.17 -13.62
C SER A 43 -5.32 2.81 -14.72
N THR A 44 -4.01 3.01 -14.51
CA THR A 44 -3.07 3.38 -15.58
C THR A 44 -1.89 2.39 -15.62
N PRO A 45 -1.16 2.27 -16.74
CA PRO A 45 0.02 1.41 -16.83
C PRO A 45 1.15 1.79 -15.87
N GLY A 46 1.13 3.02 -15.34
CA GLY A 46 2.12 3.54 -14.40
C GLY A 46 1.89 3.10 -12.94
N ASP A 47 0.73 2.52 -12.62
CA ASP A 47 0.41 2.05 -11.28
C ASP A 47 0.79 0.57 -11.10
N PRO A 48 1.72 0.24 -10.18
CA PRO A 48 2.06 -1.13 -9.83
C PRO A 48 0.85 -1.91 -9.31
N ALA A 49 -0.06 -1.26 -8.58
CA ALA A 49 -1.20 -1.87 -7.91
C ALA A 49 -2.46 -2.03 -8.79
N SER A 50 -2.40 -1.64 -10.07
CA SER A 50 -3.46 -1.92 -11.05
C SER A 50 -3.18 -3.21 -11.82
N ALA A 51 -4.03 -4.22 -11.65
CA ALA A 51 -3.90 -5.50 -12.33
C ALA A 51 -4.37 -5.42 -13.79
N ARG A 52 -3.53 -5.92 -14.71
CA ARG A 52 -3.80 -5.81 -16.15
C ARG A 52 -4.76 -6.89 -16.61
N MET A 53 -5.52 -6.59 -17.68
CA MET A 53 -6.39 -7.59 -18.30
C MET A 53 -5.57 -8.81 -18.76
N GLY A 54 -5.97 -10.01 -18.34
CA GLY A 54 -5.27 -11.26 -18.63
C GLY A 54 -4.01 -11.52 -17.79
N GLU A 55 -3.65 -10.65 -16.86
CA GLU A 55 -2.54 -10.89 -15.94
C GLU A 55 -2.95 -11.90 -14.86
N SER A 56 -2.17 -12.96 -14.65
CA SER A 56 -2.41 -13.86 -13.51
C SER A 56 -2.02 -13.18 -12.20
N ILE A 57 -2.70 -13.49 -11.10
CA ILE A 57 -2.36 -12.98 -9.76
C ILE A 57 -0.88 -13.17 -9.37
N TYR A 58 -0.22 -14.25 -9.81
CA TYR A 58 1.19 -14.48 -9.53
C TYR A 58 2.12 -13.50 -10.26
N LYS A 59 1.88 -13.28 -11.56
CA LYS A 59 2.61 -12.25 -12.34
C LYS A 59 2.35 -10.86 -11.80
N PHE A 60 1.11 -10.59 -11.40
CA PHE A 60 0.74 -9.34 -10.74
C PHE A 60 1.52 -9.15 -9.44
N ALA A 61 1.52 -10.13 -8.54
CA ALA A 61 2.24 -10.06 -7.26
C ALA A 61 3.75 -9.81 -7.43
N LEU A 62 4.38 -10.46 -8.41
CA LEU A 62 5.80 -10.27 -8.73
C LEU A 62 6.11 -8.86 -9.28
N ARG A 63 5.11 -8.17 -9.83
CA ARG A 63 5.23 -6.79 -10.34
C ARG A 63 4.85 -5.75 -9.28
N GLU A 64 3.73 -5.98 -8.60
CA GLU A 64 3.11 -5.06 -7.65
C GLU A 64 3.97 -4.88 -6.40
N ILE A 65 4.36 -5.97 -5.73
CA ILE A 65 5.09 -5.89 -4.46
C ILE A 65 6.40 -5.09 -4.56
N PRO A 66 7.35 -5.42 -5.47
CA PRO A 66 8.57 -4.62 -5.62
C PRO A 66 8.29 -3.26 -6.26
N GLY A 67 7.30 -3.16 -7.15
CA GLY A 67 6.92 -1.91 -7.81
C GLY A 67 6.41 -0.87 -6.82
N ALA A 68 5.52 -1.28 -5.92
CA ALA A 68 4.94 -0.46 -4.86
C ALA A 68 6.02 0.10 -3.93
N PHE A 69 6.95 -0.74 -3.47
CA PHE A 69 8.09 -0.27 -2.68
C PHE A 69 8.97 0.72 -3.45
N THR A 70 9.29 0.42 -4.71
CA THR A 70 10.13 1.27 -5.56
C THR A 70 9.49 2.65 -5.77
N GLU A 71 8.19 2.69 -6.07
CA GLU A 71 7.44 3.93 -6.26
C GLU A 71 7.38 4.75 -4.97
N ALA A 72 7.01 4.13 -3.84
CA ALA A 72 7.02 4.82 -2.54
C ALA A 72 8.40 5.39 -2.20
N TRP A 73 9.46 4.62 -2.41
CA TRP A 73 10.82 5.07 -2.13
C TRP A 73 11.21 6.28 -2.99
N SER A 74 10.84 6.28 -4.28
CA SER A 74 11.04 7.43 -5.17
C SER A 74 10.26 8.65 -4.68
N ILE A 75 8.97 8.49 -4.36
CA ILE A 75 8.11 9.57 -3.86
C ILE A 75 8.70 10.18 -2.58
N GLU A 76 9.14 9.34 -1.65
CA GLU A 76 9.69 9.78 -0.37
C GLU A 76 11.05 10.49 -0.53
N ARG A 77 11.91 9.95 -1.40
CA ARG A 77 13.17 10.60 -1.78
C ARG A 77 12.90 11.99 -2.36
N ASP A 78 11.95 12.12 -3.28
CA ASP A 78 11.62 13.39 -3.93
C ASP A 78 10.98 14.39 -2.94
N ARG A 79 10.22 13.90 -1.95
CA ARG A 79 9.72 14.72 -0.83
C ARG A 79 10.86 15.26 0.05
N LEU A 80 11.87 14.43 0.35
CA LEU A 80 13.03 14.84 1.15
C LEU A 80 13.94 15.81 0.38
N ALA A 81 14.17 15.54 -0.91
CA ALA A 81 14.96 16.41 -1.78
C ALA A 81 14.35 17.82 -1.91
N ARG A 82 13.03 17.93 -2.09
CA ARG A 82 12.30 19.22 -2.07
C ARG A 82 12.39 19.97 -0.74
N ARG A 83 12.85 19.32 0.33
CA ARG A 83 13.08 19.91 1.65
C ARG A 83 14.56 20.01 1.99
N GLU A 84 15.45 19.80 1.01
CA GLU A 84 16.90 19.85 1.15
C GLU A 84 17.42 18.89 2.23
N ARG A 85 16.82 17.70 2.31
CA ARG A 85 17.18 16.66 3.30
C ARG A 85 17.77 15.43 2.64
N PRO A 86 18.80 14.80 3.24
CA PRO A 86 19.33 13.53 2.76
C PRO A 86 18.31 12.40 2.92
N ILE A 87 18.47 11.33 2.14
CA ILE A 87 17.52 10.20 2.13
C ILE A 87 17.42 9.47 3.48
N TRP A 88 18.52 9.45 4.25
CA TRP A 88 18.60 8.86 5.59
C TRP A 88 18.21 9.82 6.72
N HIS A 89 17.65 10.99 6.39
CA HIS A 89 17.19 11.92 7.42
C HIS A 89 16.15 11.23 8.33
N PRO A 90 16.14 11.48 9.65
CA PRO A 90 15.13 10.96 10.58
C PRO A 90 13.67 11.25 10.24
N ASN A 91 13.39 12.07 9.22
CA ASN A 91 12.05 12.40 8.75
C ASN A 91 11.62 11.53 7.56
N ASN A 92 12.45 10.57 7.14
CA ASN A 92 12.08 9.57 6.16
C ASN A 92 11.05 8.62 6.77
N GLN A 93 9.82 8.67 6.28
CA GLN A 93 8.69 7.93 6.84
C GLN A 93 8.80 6.42 6.60
N ILE A 94 9.43 6.01 5.49
CA ILE A 94 9.68 4.60 5.20
C ILE A 94 10.70 4.05 6.20
N VAL A 95 11.81 4.76 6.39
CA VAL A 95 12.86 4.37 7.36
C VAL A 95 12.31 4.34 8.79
N GLN A 96 11.52 5.33 9.21
CA GLN A 96 10.84 5.30 10.51
C GLN A 96 9.99 4.04 10.69
N SER A 97 9.22 3.67 9.66
CA SER A 97 8.31 2.53 9.73
C SER A 97 9.07 1.20 9.78
N TYR A 98 10.10 1.02 8.95
CA TYR A 98 10.94 -0.19 8.99
C TYR A 98 11.79 -0.28 10.26
N PHE A 99 12.16 0.85 10.87
CA PHE A 99 12.79 0.85 12.18
C PHE A 99 11.84 0.30 13.25
N LEU A 100 10.56 0.68 13.24
CA LEU A 100 9.55 0.10 14.12
C LEU A 100 9.33 -1.40 13.84
N THR A 101 9.30 -1.81 12.57
CA THR A 101 9.24 -3.24 12.19
C THR A 101 10.42 -4.02 12.77
N ALA A 102 11.64 -3.47 12.67
CA ALA A 102 12.84 -4.10 13.19
C ALA A 102 12.80 -4.22 14.72
N LEU A 103 12.41 -3.16 15.43
CA LEU A 103 12.24 -3.20 16.89
C LEU A 103 11.22 -4.25 17.31
N LEU A 104 10.06 -4.31 16.64
CA LEU A 104 9.04 -5.31 16.92
C LEU A 104 9.55 -6.73 16.66
N THR A 105 10.17 -6.96 15.51
CA THR A 105 10.69 -8.27 15.10
C THR A 105 11.78 -8.75 16.06
N ILE A 106 12.77 -7.90 16.36
CA ILE A 106 13.86 -8.21 17.29
C ILE A 106 13.30 -8.45 18.70
N GLY A 107 12.35 -7.63 19.15
CA GLY A 107 11.69 -7.81 20.45
C GLY A 107 10.97 -9.15 20.55
N LEU A 108 10.20 -9.53 19.53
CA LEU A 108 9.51 -10.83 19.50
C LEU A 108 10.49 -12.00 19.48
N ILE A 109 11.56 -11.92 18.68
CA ILE A 109 12.61 -12.96 18.65
C ILE A 109 13.35 -13.05 19.99
N ALA A 110 13.63 -11.92 20.65
CA ALA A 110 14.29 -11.90 21.94
C ALA A 110 13.40 -12.50 23.05
N LEU A 111 12.08 -12.25 23.01
CA LEU A 111 11.14 -12.73 24.01
C LEU A 111 10.75 -14.21 23.83
N PHE A 112 10.57 -14.66 22.59
CA PHE A 112 10.01 -15.98 22.29
C PHE A 112 11.00 -16.91 21.57
N GLY A 113 12.21 -16.43 21.29
CA GLY A 113 13.28 -17.21 20.66
C GLY A 113 13.20 -17.28 19.14
N TRP A 114 14.13 -18.04 18.56
CA TRP A 114 14.29 -18.20 17.11
C TRP A 114 13.06 -18.77 16.39
N ILE A 115 12.17 -19.46 17.12
CA ILE A 115 10.90 -19.99 16.57
C ILE A 115 10.00 -18.89 15.99
N MET A 116 10.17 -17.63 16.43
CA MET A 116 9.46 -16.50 15.85
C MET A 116 9.87 -16.19 14.41
N ILE A 117 11.07 -16.59 13.98
CA ILE A 117 11.55 -16.31 12.61
C ILE A 117 10.62 -16.95 11.57
N PRO A 118 10.39 -18.28 11.55
CA PRO A 118 9.47 -18.88 10.58
C PRO A 118 8.03 -18.37 10.75
N PHE A 119 7.58 -18.11 11.98
CA PHE A 119 6.25 -17.56 12.22
C PHE A 119 6.06 -16.18 11.56
N LEU A 120 7.00 -15.26 11.78
CA LEU A 120 6.96 -13.91 11.22
C LEU A 120 7.10 -13.92 9.69
N LEU A 121 7.91 -14.83 9.13
CA LEU A 121 8.00 -15.00 7.68
C LEU A 121 6.65 -15.42 7.07
N VAL A 122 5.99 -16.43 7.64
CA VAL A 122 4.65 -16.87 7.17
C VAL A 122 3.62 -15.75 7.37
N HIS A 123 3.64 -15.07 8.52
CA HIS A 123 2.76 -13.95 8.80
C HIS A 123 2.90 -12.83 7.76
N HIS A 124 4.12 -12.35 7.50
CA HIS A 124 4.36 -11.30 6.51
C HIS A 124 3.96 -11.74 5.10
N LEU A 125 4.27 -12.98 4.70
CA LEU A 125 3.86 -13.53 3.41
C LEU A 125 2.34 -13.48 3.24
N LEU A 126 1.59 -13.94 4.24
CA LEU A 126 0.13 -13.92 4.22
C LEU A 126 -0.43 -12.50 4.22
N ALA A 127 0.17 -11.58 4.98
CA ALA A 127 -0.25 -10.18 5.02
C ALA A 127 -0.06 -9.48 3.66
N TYR A 128 1.10 -9.66 3.04
CA TYR A 128 1.38 -9.16 1.69
C TYR A 128 0.42 -9.80 0.67
N TRP A 129 0.27 -11.13 0.71
CA TRP A 129 -0.62 -11.84 -0.21
C TRP A 129 -2.08 -11.37 -0.12
N GLN A 130 -2.57 -11.11 1.09
CA GLN A 130 -3.92 -10.60 1.31
C GLN A 130 -4.11 -9.22 0.65
N LEU A 131 -3.15 -8.31 0.83
CA LEU A 131 -3.22 -6.97 0.27
C LEU A 131 -3.10 -6.98 -1.26
N THR A 132 -2.11 -7.71 -1.79
CA THR A 132 -1.95 -7.89 -3.23
C THR A 132 -3.20 -8.53 -3.85
N SER A 133 -3.85 -9.47 -3.16
CA SER A 133 -5.10 -10.07 -3.63
C SER A 133 -6.24 -9.06 -3.69
N ALA A 134 -6.34 -8.15 -2.70
CA ALA A 134 -7.32 -7.06 -2.72
C ALA A 134 -7.08 -6.13 -3.90
N ASN A 135 -5.85 -5.62 -4.06
CA ASN A 135 -5.45 -4.77 -5.20
C ASN A 135 -5.75 -5.46 -6.55
N TYR A 136 -5.43 -6.75 -6.66
CA TYR A 136 -5.68 -7.53 -7.86
C TYR A 136 -7.16 -7.55 -8.23
N VAL A 137 -8.05 -7.88 -7.28
CA VAL A 137 -9.49 -7.98 -7.53
C VAL A 137 -10.11 -6.61 -7.76
N GLU A 138 -9.72 -5.61 -6.96
CA GLU A 138 -10.30 -4.26 -6.99
C GLU A 138 -9.95 -3.49 -8.28
N HIS A 139 -8.86 -3.86 -8.97
CA HIS A 139 -8.41 -3.16 -10.18
C HIS A 139 -8.27 -4.02 -11.44
N TYR A 140 -8.75 -5.27 -11.40
CA TYR A 140 -8.52 -6.20 -12.50
C TYR A 140 -9.07 -5.70 -13.84
N GLY A 141 -8.18 -5.52 -14.82
CA GLY A 141 -8.55 -5.25 -16.21
C GLY A 141 -9.12 -3.86 -16.45
N LEU A 142 -9.01 -2.94 -15.48
CA LEU A 142 -9.46 -1.56 -15.61
C LEU A 142 -8.35 -0.67 -16.17
N LEU A 143 -8.71 0.22 -17.09
CA LEU A 143 -7.77 1.12 -17.75
C LEU A 143 -8.46 2.44 -18.07
N ARG A 144 -7.90 3.53 -17.54
CA ARG A 144 -8.29 4.92 -17.84
C ARG A 144 -7.94 5.24 -19.27
N GLN A 145 -8.82 5.98 -19.92
CA GLN A 145 -8.58 6.45 -21.29
C GLN A 145 -7.50 7.53 -21.31
N LEU A 146 -6.68 7.49 -22.36
CA LEU A 146 -5.69 8.50 -22.67
C LEU A 146 -6.31 9.50 -23.64
N ASP A 147 -6.25 10.79 -23.32
CA ASP A 147 -6.71 11.83 -24.23
C ASP A 147 -5.69 12.10 -25.36
N ALA A 148 -6.09 12.93 -26.33
CA ALA A 148 -5.24 13.30 -27.46
C ALA A 148 -3.95 14.06 -27.06
N SER A 149 -3.88 14.59 -25.83
CA SER A 149 -2.70 15.26 -25.28
C SER A 149 -1.75 14.31 -24.55
N GLY A 150 -2.10 13.02 -24.44
CA GLY A 150 -1.30 12.02 -23.74
C GLY A 150 -1.52 12.01 -22.22
N LYS A 151 -2.64 12.58 -21.74
CA LYS A 151 -2.99 12.59 -20.32
C LYS A 151 -4.14 11.61 -20.05
N TYR A 152 -4.03 10.85 -18.96
CA TYR A 152 -5.13 9.99 -18.52
C TYR A 152 -6.29 10.83 -17.97
N GLU A 153 -7.52 10.45 -18.32
CA GLU A 153 -8.74 11.03 -17.75
C GLU A 153 -8.74 10.95 -16.22
N ARG A 154 -9.49 11.78 -15.49
CA ARG A 154 -9.51 11.70 -14.01
C ARG A 154 -10.04 10.33 -13.54
N CYS A 155 -9.58 9.85 -12.38
CA CYS A 155 -10.18 8.67 -11.74
C CYS A 155 -11.71 8.88 -11.55
N GLN A 156 -12.47 7.80 -11.75
CA GLN A 156 -13.93 7.76 -11.74
C GLN A 156 -14.36 6.44 -11.09
N PRO A 157 -15.61 6.30 -10.62
CA PRO A 157 -16.07 5.08 -9.97
C PRO A 157 -15.79 3.78 -10.75
N HIS A 158 -15.96 3.79 -12.08
CA HIS A 158 -15.72 2.63 -12.94
C HIS A 158 -14.23 2.24 -13.09
N HIS A 159 -13.30 2.99 -12.50
CA HIS A 159 -11.87 2.65 -12.40
C HIS A 159 -11.53 1.80 -11.17
N SER A 160 -12.54 1.21 -10.54
CA SER A 160 -12.42 0.25 -9.46
C SER A 160 -13.64 -0.69 -9.43
N TRP A 161 -13.42 -1.92 -8.99
CA TRP A 161 -14.49 -2.86 -8.68
C TRP A 161 -14.95 -2.70 -7.23
N ASN A 162 -16.25 -2.86 -6.99
CA ASN A 162 -16.83 -2.80 -5.64
C ASN A 162 -17.46 -4.13 -5.25
N SER A 163 -17.54 -4.37 -3.94
CA SER A 163 -18.33 -5.45 -3.34
C SER A 163 -19.26 -4.89 -2.25
N ASN A 164 -20.57 -5.04 -2.47
CA ASN A 164 -21.62 -4.47 -1.61
C ASN A 164 -22.06 -5.41 -0.48
N HIS A 165 -21.30 -6.45 -0.15
CA HIS A 165 -21.66 -7.39 0.91
C HIS A 165 -21.45 -6.77 2.30
N ILE A 166 -22.47 -6.85 3.17
CA ILE A 166 -22.48 -6.17 4.47
C ILE A 166 -21.33 -6.66 5.37
N TYR A 167 -21.13 -7.98 5.44
CA TYR A 167 -20.11 -8.57 6.32
C TYR A 167 -18.69 -8.14 5.93
N SER A 168 -18.32 -8.25 4.65
CA SER A 168 -16.99 -7.83 4.18
C SER A 168 -16.80 -6.31 4.35
N ASN A 169 -17.83 -5.52 4.11
CA ASN A 169 -17.77 -4.07 4.35
C ASN A 169 -17.52 -3.73 5.82
N LEU A 170 -18.17 -4.40 6.78
CA LEU A 170 -17.91 -4.13 8.20
C LEU A 170 -16.50 -4.56 8.62
N VAL A 171 -16.05 -5.75 8.21
CA VAL A 171 -14.72 -6.29 8.59
C VAL A 171 -13.57 -5.50 7.93
N LEU A 172 -13.78 -5.03 6.70
CA LEU A 172 -12.77 -4.32 5.92
C LEU A 172 -12.91 -2.80 6.00
N PHE A 173 -13.73 -2.27 6.92
CA PHE A 173 -13.97 -0.82 7.09
C PHE A 173 -14.46 -0.12 5.80
N HIS A 174 -15.35 -0.78 5.05
CA HIS A 174 -15.92 -0.32 3.78
C HIS A 174 -14.91 -0.19 2.63
N LEU A 175 -13.70 -0.75 2.77
CA LEU A 175 -12.71 -0.80 1.69
C LEU A 175 -13.30 -1.36 0.38
N GLN A 176 -14.29 -2.25 0.48
CA GLN A 176 -14.97 -2.85 -0.67
C GLN A 176 -15.85 -1.88 -1.47
N ARG A 177 -16.14 -0.68 -0.95
CA ARG A 177 -16.67 0.46 -1.73
C ARG A 177 -15.52 1.26 -2.32
N HIS A 178 -14.65 0.56 -3.03
CA HIS A 178 -13.38 1.08 -3.52
C HIS A 178 -13.51 2.28 -4.45
N SER A 179 -14.61 2.38 -5.19
CA SER A 179 -14.92 3.56 -6.01
C SER A 179 -15.04 4.84 -5.21
N ASP A 180 -15.73 4.79 -4.06
CA ASP A 180 -15.90 5.95 -3.19
C ASP A 180 -14.57 6.29 -2.50
N HIS A 181 -13.74 5.28 -2.26
CA HIS A 181 -12.41 5.41 -1.69
C HIS A 181 -11.44 6.17 -2.61
N HIS A 182 -11.55 5.99 -3.94
CA HIS A 182 -10.71 6.66 -4.95
C HIS A 182 -11.23 8.03 -5.44
N ALA A 183 -12.40 8.49 -4.98
CA ALA A 183 -13.11 9.67 -5.50
C ALA A 183 -12.56 11.03 -4.99
#